data_AF-A0A7S0EYY0-F1
#
_entry.id   AF-A0A7S0EYY0-F1
#
_cell.length_a   1.000
_cell.length_b   1.000
_cell.length_c   1.000
_cell.angle_alpha   90.00
_cell.angle_beta   90.00
_cell.angle_gamma   90.00
#
_symmetry.space_group_name_H-M   'P 1'
#
loop_
_entity.id
_entity.type
_entity.pdbx_description
1 polymer ?
#
loop_
_entity_poly.entity_id
_entity_poly.type
_entity_poly.pdbx_seq_one_letter_code
_entity_poly.pdbx_strand_id
1 'polypeptide(L)'
;YKETVLEPLLQGDGKGGETFASDLREHHTEQKVAFTLKVSSAAALAEAEKKGLHKQFKLSTSLSTSNMTLFDEQGRIHKWETPERVLQDFYGLRLGLYNKRKLHLSEMLTQDWSKLHNKLRFVLAVVAGQLKIGGRKKAELVLQLQENGYAAFEPP
;
A
#
# COMPACT_ATOMS: atom_id res chain seq x y z
N TYR A 1 -3.69 -26.39 15.11
CA TYR A 1 -2.58 -26.62 16.07
C TYR A 1 -3.03 -27.49 17.24
N LYS A 2 -4.09 -27.11 17.97
CA LYS A 2 -4.71 -27.96 19.02
C LYS A 2 -4.95 -29.40 18.56
N GLU A 3 -5.81 -29.60 17.56
CA GLU A 3 -6.21 -30.93 17.07
C GLU A 3 -5.05 -31.74 16.47
N THR A 4 -4.16 -31.08 15.73
CA THR A 4 -3.13 -31.77 14.93
C THR A 4 -1.80 -31.94 15.64
N VAL A 5 -1.57 -31.25 16.76
CA VAL A 5 -0.30 -31.26 17.50
C VAL A 5 -0.51 -31.57 18.98
N LEU A 6 -1.45 -30.91 19.67
CA LEU A 6 -1.59 -31.06 21.12
C LEU A 6 -2.47 -32.24 21.52
N GLU A 7 -3.63 -32.46 20.88
CA GLU A 7 -4.53 -33.57 21.21
C GLU A 7 -3.87 -34.96 21.06
N PRO A 8 -3.04 -35.23 20.02
CA PRO A 8 -2.30 -36.48 19.93
C PRO A 8 -1.32 -36.70 21.10
N LEU A 9 -0.76 -35.62 21.67
CA LEU A 9 0.14 -35.71 22.83
C LEU A 9 -0.61 -36.06 24.13
N LEU A 10 -1.93 -35.79 24.20
CA LEU A 10 -2.79 -36.15 25.32
C LEU A 10 -3.39 -37.55 25.20
N GLN A 11 -3.77 -37.96 23.99
CA GLN A 11 -4.46 -39.23 23.76
C GLN A 11 -3.48 -40.40 23.52
N GLY A 12 -2.25 -40.10 23.08
CA GLY A 12 -1.29 -41.12 22.67
C GLY A 12 -1.76 -41.92 21.45
N ASP A 13 -1.04 -42.99 21.12
CA ASP A 13 -1.21 -43.72 19.85
C ASP A 13 -2.37 -44.75 19.87
N GLY A 14 -3.28 -44.68 20.86
CA GLY A 14 -4.42 -45.60 21.00
C GLY A 14 -4.05 -47.05 21.37
N LYS A 15 -2.77 -47.36 21.58
CA LYS A 15 -2.24 -48.71 21.91
C LYS A 15 -1.93 -48.91 23.39
N GLY A 16 -2.52 -48.11 24.28
CA GLY A 16 -2.37 -48.26 25.74
C GLY A 16 -0.99 -47.90 26.30
N GLY A 17 -0.19 -47.10 25.57
CA GLY A 17 1.09 -46.55 26.05
C GLY A 17 0.94 -45.28 26.89
N GLU A 18 2.00 -44.92 27.61
CA GLU A 18 2.07 -43.67 28.40
C GLU A 18 2.00 -42.44 27.49
N THR A 19 1.14 -41.48 27.82
CA THR A 19 0.93 -40.26 27.02
C THR A 19 1.95 -39.17 27.41
N PHE A 20 2.33 -38.32 26.45
CA PHE A 20 3.33 -37.26 26.70
C PHE A 20 2.76 -36.18 27.64
N ALA A 21 1.49 -35.83 27.49
CA ALA A 21 0.81 -34.84 28.31
C ALA A 21 -0.38 -35.44 29.06
N SER A 22 -0.61 -34.93 30.28
CA SER A 22 -1.69 -35.34 31.17
C SER A 22 -2.86 -34.36 31.22
N ASP A 23 -2.61 -33.07 30.94
CA ASP A 23 -3.63 -32.01 30.96
C ASP A 23 -3.29 -30.92 29.94
N LEU A 24 -4.33 -30.29 29.38
CA LEU A 24 -4.23 -29.16 28.45
C LEU A 24 -5.30 -28.12 28.80
N ARG A 25 -4.87 -26.88 29.04
CA ARG A 25 -5.75 -25.73 29.27
C ARG A 25 -5.53 -24.65 28.24
N GLU A 26 -6.62 -24.01 27.84
CA GLU A 26 -6.65 -22.99 26.80
C GLU A 26 -7.09 -21.65 27.40
N HIS A 27 -6.23 -20.63 27.26
CA HIS A 27 -6.47 -19.27 27.75
C HIS A 27 -6.34 -18.26 26.61
N HIS A 28 -6.98 -18.56 25.48
CA HIS A 28 -6.89 -17.74 24.28
C HIS A 28 -7.69 -16.44 24.41
N THR A 29 -7.28 -15.45 23.63
CA THR A 29 -8.10 -14.28 23.31
C THR A 29 -8.26 -14.22 21.79
N GLU A 30 -9.04 -13.28 21.27
CA GLU A 30 -9.21 -13.10 19.82
C GLU A 30 -7.89 -12.87 19.06
N GLN A 31 -6.88 -12.30 19.74
CA GLN A 31 -5.60 -11.91 19.10
C GLN A 31 -4.39 -12.67 19.66
N LYS A 32 -4.55 -13.48 20.71
CA LYS A 32 -3.44 -14.17 21.36
C LYS A 32 -3.77 -15.64 21.60
N VAL A 33 -2.81 -16.50 21.28
CA VAL A 33 -2.84 -17.93 21.54
C VAL A 33 -2.04 -18.23 22.82
N ALA A 34 -2.64 -18.98 23.73
CA ALA A 34 -2.02 -19.38 25.00
C ALA A 34 -2.50 -20.77 25.43
N PHE A 35 -1.58 -21.73 25.46
CA PHE A 35 -1.80 -23.09 25.92
C PHE A 35 -0.98 -23.34 27.18
N THR A 36 -1.59 -23.95 28.20
CA THR A 36 -0.90 -24.49 29.37
C THR A 36 -0.97 -25.99 29.31
N LEU A 37 0.18 -26.65 29.13
CA LEU A 37 0.30 -28.09 29.03
C LEU A 37 0.94 -28.65 30.30
N LYS A 38 0.34 -29.69 30.88
CA LYS A 38 0.97 -30.47 31.94
C LYS A 38 1.57 -31.75 31.36
N VAL A 39 2.89 -31.88 31.42
CA VAL A 39 3.62 -33.06 30.92
C VAL A 39 3.52 -34.20 31.94
N SER A 40 3.33 -35.42 31.46
CA SER A 40 3.07 -36.59 32.32
C SER A 40 4.28 -37.02 33.15
N SER A 41 5.50 -36.80 32.63
CA SER A 41 6.75 -37.20 33.28
C SER A 41 7.84 -36.14 33.16
N ALA A 42 8.55 -35.88 34.26
CA ALA A 42 9.69 -34.97 34.28
C ALA A 42 10.84 -35.48 33.37
N ALA A 43 10.98 -36.80 33.22
CA ALA A 43 11.96 -37.38 32.31
C ALA A 43 11.62 -37.09 30.84
N ALA A 44 10.33 -37.18 30.47
CA ALA A 44 9.86 -36.85 29.13
C ALA A 44 10.02 -35.36 28.81
N LEU A 45 9.81 -34.48 29.80
CA LEU A 45 10.08 -33.06 29.65
C LEU A 45 11.58 -32.79 29.46
N ALA A 46 12.45 -33.37 30.30
CA ALA A 46 13.91 -33.20 30.17
C ALA A 46 14.44 -33.72 28.82
N GLU A 47 13.87 -34.80 28.30
CA GLU A 47 14.21 -35.31 26.97
C GLU A 47 13.72 -34.36 25.85
N ALA A 48 12.50 -33.83 25.96
CA ALA A 48 11.97 -32.85 25.03
C ALA A 48 12.77 -31.54 25.03
N GLU A 49 13.23 -31.08 26.20
CA GLU A 49 14.12 -29.93 26.34
C GLU A 49 15.46 -30.18 25.65
N LYS A 50 16.06 -31.36 25.85
CA LYS A 50 17.31 -31.76 25.17
C LYS A 50 17.15 -31.81 23.65
N LYS A 51 15.98 -32.22 23.14
CA LYS A 51 15.63 -32.22 21.70
C LYS A 51 15.26 -30.82 21.17
N GLY A 52 14.95 -29.88 22.06
CA GLY A 52 14.45 -28.54 21.76
C GLY A 52 12.93 -28.47 21.72
N LEU A 53 12.33 -27.70 22.63
CA LEU A 53 10.88 -27.57 22.78
C LEU A 53 10.18 -27.05 21.52
N HIS A 54 10.79 -26.10 20.80
CA HIS A 54 10.23 -25.59 19.54
C HIS A 54 10.05 -26.70 18.50
N LYS A 55 10.98 -27.65 18.43
CA LYS A 55 10.91 -28.79 17.53
C LYS A 55 9.90 -29.83 18.02
N GLN A 56 9.95 -30.14 19.33
CA GLN A 56 9.03 -31.10 19.96
C GLN A 56 7.56 -30.71 19.73
N PHE A 57 7.25 -29.43 19.90
CA PHE A 57 5.90 -28.89 19.77
C PHE A 57 5.60 -28.35 18.37
N LYS A 58 6.47 -28.55 17.37
CA LYS A 58 6.25 -28.07 15.99
C LYS A 58 5.91 -26.57 15.93
N LEU A 59 6.57 -25.76 16.77
CA LEU A 59 6.42 -24.31 16.87
C LEU A 59 7.30 -23.55 15.88
N SER A 60 8.06 -24.26 15.04
CA SER A 60 8.90 -23.67 14.00
C SER A 60 8.51 -24.24 12.63
N THR A 61 8.30 -23.35 11.67
CA THR A 61 8.07 -23.68 10.27
C THR A 61 9.07 -22.92 9.41
N SER A 62 9.44 -23.51 8.28
CA SER A 62 10.27 -22.83 7.28
C SER A 62 9.37 -22.18 6.24
N LEU A 63 9.63 -20.92 5.92
CA LEU A 63 9.00 -20.20 4.82
C LEU A 63 10.03 -19.97 3.73
N SER A 64 9.81 -20.54 2.54
CA SER A 64 10.67 -20.28 1.38
C SER A 64 10.18 -19.05 0.62
N THR A 65 11.10 -18.14 0.31
CA THR A 65 10.85 -16.93 -0.51
C THR A 65 11.44 -17.04 -1.92
N SER A 66 11.72 -18.26 -2.39
CA SER A 66 12.43 -18.51 -3.65
C SER A 66 11.61 -18.21 -4.93
N ASN A 67 10.31 -17.97 -4.80
CA ASN A 67 9.40 -17.74 -5.93
C ASN A 67 8.69 -16.38 -5.83
N MET A 68 9.43 -15.30 -6.12
CA MET A 68 8.87 -13.95 -6.24
C MET A 68 8.57 -13.62 -7.69
N THR A 69 7.48 -14.20 -8.21
CA THR A 69 7.02 -13.97 -9.59
C THR A 69 5.89 -12.95 -9.59
N LEU A 70 6.08 -11.83 -10.29
CA LEU A 70 5.13 -10.70 -10.35
C LEU A 70 5.01 -10.20 -11.81
N PHE A 71 4.12 -9.24 -12.05
CA PHE A 71 4.07 -8.51 -13.32
C PHE A 71 4.99 -7.30 -13.27
N ASP A 72 5.75 -7.06 -14.34
CA ASP A 72 6.55 -5.86 -14.51
C ASP A 72 5.70 -4.66 -14.98
N GLU A 73 6.35 -3.51 -15.16
CA GLU A 73 5.68 -2.27 -15.59
C GLU A 73 5.05 -2.37 -17.01
N GLN A 74 5.48 -3.35 -17.81
CA GLN A 74 4.90 -3.66 -19.14
C GLN A 74 3.84 -4.77 -19.07
N GLY A 75 3.53 -5.30 -17.88
CA GLY A 75 2.57 -6.38 -17.69
C GLY A 75 3.11 -7.76 -18.07
N ARG A 76 4.43 -7.94 -18.16
CA ARG A 76 5.07 -9.23 -18.43
C ARG A 76 5.35 -9.95 -17.12
N ILE A 77 5.26 -11.27 -17.13
CA ILE A 77 5.62 -12.10 -15.99
C ILE A 77 7.14 -12.11 -15.85
N HIS A 78 7.64 -11.70 -14.69
CA HIS A 78 9.05 -11.72 -14.35
C HIS A 78 9.25 -12.34 -12.96
N LYS A 79 10.40 -12.99 -12.75
CA LYS A 79 10.79 -13.56 -11.47
C LYS A 79 11.94 -12.76 -10.88
N TRP A 80 11.72 -12.17 -9.72
CA TRP A 80 12.75 -11.46 -8.96
C TRP A 80 13.46 -12.42 -8.00
N GLU A 81 14.78 -12.30 -7.89
CA GLU A 81 15.57 -13.14 -6.98
C GLU A 81 15.61 -12.59 -5.55
N THR A 82 15.46 -11.27 -5.38
CA THR A 82 15.45 -10.62 -4.06
C THR A 82 14.38 -9.52 -3.98
N PRO A 83 13.83 -9.23 -2.78
CA PRO A 83 12.87 -8.14 -2.60
C PRO A 83 13.47 -6.75 -2.90
N GLU A 84 14.78 -6.57 -2.73
CA GLU A 84 15.47 -5.32 -3.05
C GLU A 84 15.42 -5.00 -4.55
N ARG A 85 15.44 -6.02 -5.42
CA ARG A 85 15.28 -5.82 -6.87
C ARG A 85 13.88 -5.31 -7.21
N VAL A 86 12.84 -5.85 -6.57
CA VAL A 86 11.46 -5.34 -6.70
C VAL A 86 11.40 -3.87 -6.28
N LEU A 87 12.06 -3.51 -5.17
CA LEU A 87 12.10 -2.13 -4.68
C LEU A 87 12.86 -1.19 -5.63
N GLN A 88 13.95 -1.63 -6.25
CA GLN A 88 14.70 -0.84 -7.23
C GLN A 88 13.85 -0.50 -8.46
N ASP A 89 13.17 -1.50 -9.02
CA ASP A 89 12.29 -1.30 -10.19
C ASP A 89 11.10 -0.41 -9.84
N PHE A 90 10.47 -0.67 -8.69
CA PHE A 90 9.39 0.17 -8.17
C PHE A 90 9.82 1.62 -7.98
N TYR A 91 11.02 1.87 -7.43
CA TYR A 91 11.52 3.20 -7.19
C TYR A 91 11.65 4.01 -8.49
N GLY A 92 12.26 3.42 -9.53
CA GLY A 92 12.44 4.08 -10.82
C GLY A 92 11.10 4.44 -11.46
N LEU A 93 10.18 3.48 -11.53
CA LEU A 93 8.81 3.70 -12.02
C LEU A 93 8.11 4.82 -11.23
N ARG A 94 8.17 4.74 -9.91
CA ARG A 94 7.45 5.67 -9.03
C ARG A 94 7.98 7.09 -9.14
N LEU A 95 9.30 7.27 -9.26
CA LEU A 95 9.92 8.58 -9.47
C LEU A 95 9.47 9.20 -10.80
N GLY A 96 9.42 8.41 -11.87
CA GLY A 96 8.88 8.84 -13.17
C GLY A 96 7.43 9.33 -13.07
N LEU A 97 6.59 8.60 -12.32
CA LEU A 97 5.19 9.00 -12.08
C LEU A 97 5.09 10.28 -11.24
N TYR A 98 5.97 10.51 -10.27
CA TYR A 98 5.99 11.77 -9.52
C TYR A 98 6.30 12.97 -10.41
N ASN A 99 7.23 12.83 -11.35
CA ASN A 99 7.54 13.89 -12.32
C ASN A 99 6.34 14.19 -13.22
N LYS A 100 5.67 13.15 -13.76
CA LYS A 100 4.43 13.31 -14.55
C LYS A 100 3.35 14.03 -13.75
N ARG A 101 3.15 13.64 -12.49
CA ARG A 101 2.18 14.29 -11.60
C ARG A 101 2.52 15.76 -11.34
N LYS A 102 3.80 16.07 -11.10
CA LYS A 102 4.25 17.46 -10.90
C LYS A 102 3.98 18.31 -12.12
N LEU A 103 4.32 17.83 -13.31
CA LEU A 103 4.08 18.54 -14.56
C LEU A 103 2.59 18.82 -14.76
N HIS A 104 1.75 17.80 -14.62
CA HIS A 104 0.30 17.93 -14.75
C HIS A 104 -0.29 18.96 -13.78
N LEU A 105 0.09 18.90 -12.50
CA LEU A 105 -0.38 19.88 -11.51
C LEU A 105 0.12 21.30 -11.83
N SER A 106 1.34 21.44 -12.31
CA SER A 106 1.90 22.73 -12.72
C SER A 106 1.12 23.31 -13.91
N GLU A 107 0.79 22.49 -14.91
CA GLU A 107 0.01 22.89 -16.07
C GLU A 107 -1.40 23.32 -15.66
N MET A 108 -2.08 22.52 -14.83
CA MET A 108 -3.40 22.86 -14.30
C MET A 108 -3.38 24.20 -13.56
N LEU A 109 -2.46 24.38 -12.61
CA LEU A 109 -2.33 25.61 -11.85
C LEU A 109 -1.98 26.81 -12.75
N THR A 110 -1.18 26.61 -13.79
CA THR A 110 -0.84 27.66 -14.75
C THR A 110 -2.06 28.07 -15.58
N GLN A 111 -2.89 27.11 -16.00
CA GLN A 111 -4.13 27.39 -16.71
C GLN A 111 -5.11 28.18 -15.82
N ASP A 112 -5.27 27.76 -14.57
CA ASP A 112 -6.13 28.45 -13.60
C ASP A 112 -5.62 29.86 -13.29
N TRP A 113 -4.31 30.00 -13.07
CA TRP A 113 -3.67 31.29 -12.87
C TRP A 113 -3.88 32.20 -14.09
N SER A 114 -3.69 31.70 -15.31
CA SER A 114 -3.89 32.47 -16.54
C SER A 114 -5.33 32.98 -16.65
N LYS A 115 -6.32 32.14 -16.35
CA LYS A 115 -7.74 32.53 -16.32
C LYS A 115 -7.99 33.65 -15.31
N LEU A 116 -7.52 33.48 -14.08
CA LEU A 116 -7.69 34.46 -13.00
C LEU A 116 -6.97 35.78 -13.31
N HIS A 117 -5.76 35.69 -13.83
CA HIS A 117 -4.95 36.85 -14.23
C HIS A 117 -5.64 37.65 -15.35
N ASN A 118 -6.18 36.98 -16.37
CA ASN A 118 -6.95 37.63 -17.44
C ASN A 118 -8.21 38.31 -16.91
N LYS A 119 -8.98 37.63 -16.04
CA LYS A 119 -10.17 38.22 -15.38
C LYS A 119 -9.80 39.46 -14.58
N LEU A 120 -8.72 39.40 -13.80
CA LEU A 120 -8.25 40.53 -13.00
C LEU A 120 -7.83 41.71 -13.89
N ARG A 121 -7.02 41.46 -14.93
CA ARG A 121 -6.61 42.50 -15.89
C ARG A 121 -7.82 43.17 -16.54
N PHE A 122 -8.82 42.39 -16.93
CA PHE A 122 -10.04 42.90 -17.54
C PHE A 122 -10.78 43.84 -16.58
N VAL A 123 -11.02 43.39 -15.35
CA VAL A 123 -11.72 44.20 -14.33
C VAL A 123 -10.96 45.50 -14.05
N LEU A 124 -9.64 45.45 -13.87
CA LEU A 124 -8.82 46.63 -13.64
C LEU A 124 -8.86 47.61 -14.81
N ALA A 125 -8.78 47.12 -16.06
CA ALA A 125 -8.85 47.96 -17.25
C ALA A 125 -10.21 48.66 -17.39
N VAL A 126 -11.29 47.99 -16.99
CA VAL A 126 -12.66 48.57 -16.99
C VAL A 126 -12.79 49.65 -15.92
N VAL A 127 -12.33 49.37 -14.69
CA VAL A 127 -12.36 50.33 -13.58
C VAL A 127 -11.51 51.56 -13.88
N ALA A 128 -10.35 51.38 -14.51
CA ALA A 128 -9.48 52.47 -14.95
C ALA A 128 -10.01 53.24 -16.18
N GLY A 129 -11.14 52.82 -16.77
CA GLY A 129 -11.72 53.43 -17.97
C GLY A 129 -10.97 53.15 -19.28
N GLN A 130 -9.95 52.30 -19.25
CA GLN A 130 -9.15 51.88 -20.40
C GLN A 130 -9.91 50.93 -21.32
N LEU A 131 -10.88 50.19 -20.78
CA LEU A 131 -11.77 49.30 -21.55
C LEU A 131 -13.24 49.68 -21.31
N LYS A 132 -13.93 50.12 -22.38
CA LYS A 132 -15.36 50.47 -22.33
C LYS A 132 -16.23 49.38 -22.93
N ILE A 133 -17.10 48.79 -22.10
CA ILE A 133 -17.96 47.66 -22.49
C ILE A 133 -19.35 48.14 -22.96
N GLY A 134 -19.89 49.19 -22.33
CA GLY A 134 -21.25 49.67 -22.57
C GLY A 134 -21.47 50.14 -24.01
N GLY A 135 -22.55 49.66 -24.64
CA GLY A 135 -22.96 50.08 -26.00
C GLY A 135 -22.10 49.55 -27.14
N ARG A 136 -21.13 48.66 -26.89
CA ARG A 136 -20.24 48.10 -27.93
C ARG A 136 -20.74 46.76 -28.46
N LYS A 137 -20.49 46.50 -29.75
CA LYS A 137 -20.79 45.19 -30.36
C LYS A 137 -19.83 44.12 -29.82
N LYS A 138 -20.35 42.91 -29.58
CA LYS A 138 -19.57 41.77 -29.08
C LYS A 138 -18.33 41.46 -29.94
N ALA A 139 -18.47 41.50 -31.27
CA ALA A 139 -17.38 41.22 -32.18
C ALA A 139 -16.20 42.20 -32.02
N GLU A 140 -16.48 43.50 -31.88
CA GLU A 140 -15.46 44.53 -31.67
C GLU A 140 -14.76 44.38 -30.32
N LEU A 141 -15.49 44.00 -29.27
CA LEU A 141 -14.91 43.76 -27.95
C LEU A 141 -13.97 42.56 -27.97
N VAL A 142 -14.33 41.47 -28.64
CA VAL A 142 -13.46 40.29 -28.76
C VAL A 142 -12.17 40.63 -29.51
N LEU A 143 -12.26 41.39 -30.61
CA LEU A 143 -11.08 41.85 -31.35
C LEU A 143 -10.18 42.73 -30.48
N GLN A 144 -10.74 43.70 -29.76
CA GLN A 144 -9.97 44.57 -28.87
C GLN A 144 -9.29 43.78 -27.73
N LEU A 145 -9.95 42.76 -27.19
CA LEU A 145 -9.34 41.89 -26.18
C LEU A 145 -8.18 41.07 -26.75
N GLN A 146 -8.31 40.55 -27.98
CA GLN A 146 -7.24 39.85 -28.67
C GLN A 146 -6.04 40.77 -28.93
N GLU A 147 -6.28 41.98 -29.44
CA GLU A 147 -5.24 43.00 -29.67
C GLU A 147 -4.51 43.40 -28.38
N ASN A 148 -5.23 43.44 -27.25
CA ASN A 148 -4.66 43.74 -25.93
C ASN A 148 -3.98 42.53 -25.25
N GLY A 149 -3.84 41.40 -25.97
CA GLY A 149 -3.15 40.21 -25.49
C GLY A 149 -3.89 39.47 -24.37
N TYR A 150 -5.22 39.51 -24.35
CA TYR A 150 -6.00 38.64 -23.47
C TYR A 150 -6.02 37.22 -24.04
N ALA A 151 -5.71 36.25 -23.19
CA ALA A 151 -5.75 34.84 -23.56
C ALA A 151 -7.21 34.38 -23.75
N ALA A 152 -7.46 33.67 -24.85
CA ALA A 152 -8.72 32.99 -25.07
C ALA A 152 -8.79 31.72 -24.21
N PHE A 153 -9.95 31.43 -23.66
CA PHE A 153 -10.21 30.21 -22.89
C PHE A 153 -11.39 29.48 -23.50
N GLU A 154 -11.35 28.16 -23.50
CA GLU A 154 -12.51 27.36 -23.85
C GLU A 154 -13.65 27.60 -22.84
N PRO A 155 -14.90 27.65 -23.31
CA PRO A 155 -16.04 27.69 -22.43
C PRO A 155 -16.08 26.41 -21.54
N PRO A 156 -16.58 26.53 -20.30
CA PRO A 156 -16.71 25.38 -19.40
C PRO A 156 -17.70 24.34 -19.89
#